data_AF-A0A2D9Z0R6-F1
#
_entry.id   AF-A0A2D9Z0R6-F1
#
_cell.length_a   1.000
_cell.length_b   1.000
_cell.length_c   1.000
_cell.angle_alpha   90.00
_cell.angle_beta   90.00
_cell.angle_gamma   90.00
#
_symmetry.space_group_name_H-M   'P 1'
#
loop_
_entity.id
_entity.type
_entity.pdbx_description
1 polymer ?
#
loop_
_entity_poly.entity_id
_entity_poly.type
_entity_poly.pdbx_seq_one_letter_code
_entity_poly.pdbx_strand_id
1 'polypeptide(L)'
;MYEEKIDKSITMGVWLDFKYQPELAWRKYFAKLKNAGIKEFFVNANVDQLKFLVNIAKDVEVNIHGWIWTLNRPYDKNVIKNKSWYSVNKNGDDCSEYRPYVDYYQWISPFSQGAREYVKTNISKIASIEGIASVHLDYVRYCDLYLP
;
A
#
# COMPACT_ATOMS: atom_id res chain seq x y z
N MET A 1 -9.36 0.82 -39.75
CA MET A 1 -8.90 1.63 -38.60
C MET A 1 -9.99 1.55 -37.54
N TYR A 2 -9.79 0.78 -36.47
CA TYR A 2 -10.76 0.72 -35.36
C TYR A 2 -10.53 1.93 -34.48
N GLU A 3 -11.50 2.84 -34.42
CA GLU A 3 -11.53 3.90 -33.40
C GLU A 3 -11.96 3.27 -32.08
N GLU A 4 -11.02 3.13 -31.15
CA GLU A 4 -11.33 2.76 -29.77
C GLU A 4 -12.15 3.89 -29.14
N LYS A 5 -13.43 3.63 -28.87
CA LYS A 5 -14.26 4.56 -28.10
C LYS A 5 -13.67 4.66 -26.70
N ILE A 6 -12.96 5.74 -26.43
CA ILE A 6 -12.48 6.07 -25.09
C ILE A 6 -13.71 6.19 -24.18
N ASP A 7 -13.83 5.29 -23.21
CA ASP A 7 -14.82 5.40 -22.16
C ASP A 7 -14.54 6.66 -21.34
N LYS A 8 -15.48 7.60 -21.37
CA LYS A 8 -15.40 8.88 -20.64
C LYS A 8 -15.91 8.76 -19.20
N SER A 9 -16.16 7.55 -18.71
CA SER A 9 -16.61 7.31 -17.34
C SER A 9 -15.50 7.68 -16.35
N ILE A 10 -15.87 8.41 -15.29
CA ILE A 10 -14.96 8.76 -14.21
C ILE A 10 -15.01 7.64 -13.17
N THR A 11 -13.86 7.07 -12.85
CA THR A 11 -13.72 6.10 -11.77
C THR A 11 -13.35 6.82 -10.48
N MET A 12 -14.11 6.57 -9.41
CA MET A 12 -13.88 7.14 -8.09
C MET A 12 -13.42 6.05 -7.10
N GLY A 13 -12.43 6.39 -6.29
CA GLY A 13 -11.87 5.49 -5.28
C GLY A 13 -11.54 6.17 -3.96
N VAL A 14 -11.31 5.37 -2.93
CA VAL A 14 -11.00 5.82 -1.57
C VAL A 14 -9.82 5.06 -0.97
N TRP A 15 -8.98 5.77 -0.22
CA TRP A 15 -7.92 5.18 0.61
C TRP A 15 -8.42 4.97 2.03
N LEU A 16 -8.05 3.83 2.61
CA LEU A 16 -8.40 3.51 4.00
C LEU A 16 -7.42 2.48 4.61
N ASP A 17 -7.33 2.50 5.93
CA ASP A 17 -6.72 1.40 6.69
C ASP A 17 -7.75 0.31 6.99
N PHE A 18 -7.28 -0.94 7.01
CA PHE A 18 -8.09 -2.05 7.50
C PHE A 18 -8.50 -1.84 8.96
N LYS A 19 -9.75 -2.18 9.27
CA LYS A 19 -10.29 -2.19 10.63
C LYS A 19 -10.89 -3.55 10.95
N TYR A 20 -10.60 -4.04 12.16
CA TYR A 20 -11.28 -5.20 12.70
C TYR A 20 -12.72 -4.84 13.01
N GLN A 21 -13.65 -5.38 12.23
CA GLN A 21 -15.08 -5.18 12.37
C GLN A 21 -15.84 -6.38 11.76
N PRO A 22 -17.11 -6.59 12.12
CA PRO A 22 -17.91 -7.66 11.54
C PRO A 22 -18.00 -7.56 10.01
N GLU A 23 -18.05 -8.70 9.32
CA GLU A 23 -18.24 -8.77 7.86
C GLU A 23 -19.43 -7.95 7.38
N LEU A 24 -20.55 -7.99 8.11
CA LEU A 24 -21.75 -7.23 7.77
C LEU A 24 -21.49 -5.71 7.76
N ALA A 25 -20.58 -5.21 8.61
CA ALA A 25 -20.20 -3.80 8.62
C ALA A 25 -19.43 -3.42 7.34
N TRP A 26 -18.51 -4.29 6.89
CA TRP A 26 -17.82 -4.13 5.61
C TRP A 26 -18.79 -4.14 4.42
N ARG A 27 -19.70 -5.12 4.36
CA ARG A 27 -20.73 -5.20 3.30
C ARG A 27 -21.56 -3.93 3.22
N LYS A 28 -22.05 -3.43 4.36
CA LYS A 28 -22.82 -2.18 4.44
C LYS A 28 -22.00 -0.97 3.98
N TYR A 29 -20.73 -0.90 4.39
CA TYR A 29 -19.83 0.18 4.00
C TYR A 29 -19.58 0.20 2.48
N PHE A 30 -19.23 -0.95 1.90
CA PHE A 30 -19.01 -1.08 0.45
C PHE A 30 -20.28 -0.78 -0.34
N ALA A 31 -21.43 -1.32 0.05
CA ALA A 31 -22.68 -1.07 -0.66
C ALA A 31 -23.08 0.41 -0.60
N LYS A 32 -22.89 1.07 0.55
CA LYS A 32 -23.15 2.50 0.69
C LYS A 32 -22.32 3.34 -0.28
N LEU A 33 -21.01 3.07 -0.37
CA LEU A 33 -20.10 3.84 -1.24
C LEU A 33 -20.29 3.49 -2.72
N LYS A 34 -20.56 2.22 -3.05
CA LYS A 34 -20.94 1.81 -4.41
C LYS A 34 -22.19 2.55 -4.89
N ASN A 35 -23.23 2.65 -4.04
CA ASN A 35 -24.44 3.39 -4.35
C ASN A 35 -24.20 4.89 -4.56
N ALA A 36 -23.09 5.42 -4.04
CA ALA A 36 -22.62 6.78 -4.28
C ALA A 36 -21.64 6.89 -5.47
N GLY A 37 -21.40 5.81 -6.21
CA GLY A 37 -20.52 5.78 -7.40
C GLY A 37 -19.04 5.49 -7.11
N ILE A 38 -18.67 5.16 -5.87
CA ILE A 38 -17.29 4.84 -5.48
C ILE A 38 -17.11 3.32 -5.45
N LYS A 39 -16.23 2.78 -6.30
CA LYS A 39 -16.05 1.34 -6.47
C LYS A 39 -14.64 0.85 -6.22
N GLU A 40 -13.64 1.73 -6.17
CA GLU A 40 -12.23 1.36 -5.95
C GLU A 40 -11.82 1.62 -4.51
N PHE A 41 -11.33 0.59 -3.82
CA PHE A 41 -10.91 0.68 -2.42
C PHE A 41 -9.44 0.34 -2.28
N PHE A 42 -8.61 1.34 -1.98
CA PHE A 42 -7.17 1.20 -1.77
C PHE A 42 -6.91 0.99 -0.28
N VAL A 43 -6.63 -0.25 0.11
CA VAL A 43 -6.61 -0.65 1.52
C VAL A 43 -5.19 -0.97 1.98
N ASN A 44 -4.73 -0.26 3.02
CA ASN A 44 -3.53 -0.64 3.75
C ASN A 44 -3.86 -1.80 4.72
N ALA A 45 -3.40 -3.00 4.37
CA ALA A 45 -3.71 -4.21 5.09
C ALA A 45 -2.69 -5.33 4.78
N ASN A 46 -2.65 -6.36 5.63
CA ASN A 46 -1.88 -7.56 5.33
C ASN A 46 -2.62 -8.50 4.34
N VAL A 47 -1.92 -9.54 3.88
CA VAL A 47 -2.42 -10.47 2.85
C VAL A 47 -3.74 -11.15 3.26
N ASP A 48 -3.87 -11.60 4.50
CA ASP A 48 -5.06 -12.32 4.96
C ASP A 48 -6.26 -11.39 5.11
N GLN A 49 -6.01 -10.16 5.57
CA GLN A 49 -7.02 -9.10 5.62
C GLN A 49 -7.50 -8.73 4.21
N LEU A 50 -6.59 -8.60 3.24
CA LEU A 50 -6.96 -8.32 1.84
C LEU A 50 -7.76 -9.47 1.23
N LYS A 51 -7.37 -10.73 1.45
CA LYS A 51 -8.15 -11.91 1.01
C LYS A 51 -9.56 -11.89 1.58
N PHE A 52 -9.70 -11.58 2.87
CA PHE A 52 -11.00 -11.44 3.52
C PHE A 52 -11.86 -10.35 2.84
N LEU A 53 -11.29 -9.15 2.61
CA LEU A 53 -12.01 -8.06 1.94
C LEU A 53 -12.38 -8.40 0.49
N VAL A 54 -11.47 -9.02 -0.27
CA VAL A 54 -11.72 -9.45 -1.65
C VAL A 54 -12.90 -10.42 -1.71
N ASN A 55 -12.96 -11.39 -0.78
CA ASN A 55 -14.08 -12.33 -0.74
C ASN A 55 -15.42 -11.64 -0.47
N ILE A 56 -15.45 -10.65 0.40
CA ILE A 56 -16.66 -9.85 0.66
C ILE A 56 -17.05 -8.99 -0.56
N ALA A 57 -16.05 -8.41 -1.22
CA ALA A 57 -16.23 -7.50 -2.33
C ALA A 57 -16.84 -8.17 -3.57
N LYS A 58 -16.61 -9.48 -3.77
CA LYS A 58 -17.21 -10.27 -4.87
C LYS A 58 -18.74 -10.13 -4.93
N ASP A 59 -19.40 -10.19 -3.79
CA ASP A 59 -20.88 -10.12 -3.71
C ASP A 59 -21.40 -8.68 -3.86
N VAL A 60 -20.56 -7.69 -3.58
CA VAL A 60 -20.95 -6.26 -3.59
C VAL A 60 -20.56 -5.59 -4.91
N GLU A 61 -19.77 -6.24 -5.77
CA GLU A 61 -19.26 -5.72 -7.04
C GLU A 61 -18.45 -4.42 -6.86
N VAL A 62 -17.47 -4.47 -5.96
CA VAL A 62 -16.46 -3.41 -5.76
C VAL A 62 -15.05 -4.00 -5.91
N ASN A 63 -14.07 -3.14 -6.18
CA ASN A 63 -12.68 -3.52 -6.41
C ASN A 63 -11.84 -3.23 -5.16
N ILE A 64 -11.04 -4.22 -4.74
CA ILE A 64 -10.08 -4.07 -3.65
C ILE A 64 -8.67 -4.00 -4.24
N HIS A 65 -7.93 -2.97 -3.87
CA HIS A 65 -6.53 -2.78 -4.21
C HIS A 65 -5.70 -2.82 -2.93
N GLY A 66 -4.58 -3.54 -2.94
CA GLY A 66 -3.63 -3.48 -1.83
C GLY A 66 -2.83 -2.19 -1.89
N TRP A 67 -2.86 -1.38 -0.85
CA TRP A 67 -2.02 -0.18 -0.72
C TRP A 67 -0.85 -0.47 0.21
N ILE A 68 0.37 -0.22 -0.27
CA ILE A 68 1.60 -0.48 0.49
C ILE A 68 2.53 0.72 0.43
N TRP A 69 3.03 1.14 1.60
CA TRP A 69 4.17 2.05 1.67
C TRP A 69 5.42 1.26 1.34
N THR A 70 6.16 1.67 0.31
CA THR A 70 7.25 0.85 -0.23
C THR A 70 8.56 1.06 0.52
N LEU A 71 9.14 2.26 0.47
CA LEU A 71 10.46 2.56 1.05
C LEU A 71 10.39 3.25 2.41
N ASN A 72 9.30 3.96 2.72
CA ASN A 72 9.04 4.44 4.08
C ASN A 72 8.35 3.32 4.87
N ARG A 73 9.08 2.63 5.76
CA ARG A 73 8.58 1.42 6.45
C ARG A 73 8.67 1.52 7.98
N PRO A 74 7.99 2.48 8.61
CA PRO A 74 7.94 2.51 10.05
C PRO A 74 7.20 1.31 10.62
N TYR A 75 7.62 0.88 11.81
CA TYR A 75 6.98 -0.19 12.59
C TYR A 75 7.06 -1.58 11.95
N ASP A 76 7.74 -1.73 10.81
CA ASP A 76 7.95 -3.03 10.17
C ASP A 76 9.03 -3.83 10.92
N LYS A 77 8.58 -4.81 11.72
CA LYS A 77 9.46 -5.63 12.58
C LYS A 77 10.55 -6.37 11.81
N ASN A 78 10.36 -6.68 10.53
CA ASN A 78 11.39 -7.33 9.73
C ASN A 78 12.46 -6.33 9.32
N VAL A 79 12.04 -5.13 8.91
CA VAL A 79 12.95 -4.05 8.54
C VAL A 79 13.76 -3.58 9.75
N ILE A 80 13.13 -3.40 10.91
CA ILE A 80 13.79 -2.97 12.17
C ILE A 80 14.96 -3.87 12.54
N LYS A 81 14.89 -5.18 12.26
CA LYS A 81 15.99 -6.14 12.55
C LYS A 81 17.16 -6.06 11.57
N ASN A 82 16.97 -5.41 10.42
CA ASN A 82 17.97 -5.35 9.35
C ASN A 82 18.51 -3.92 9.20
N LYS A 83 19.35 -3.49 10.16
CA LYS A 83 19.93 -2.13 10.16
C LYS A 83 20.65 -1.78 8.85
N SER A 84 21.32 -2.73 8.20
CA SER A 84 21.98 -2.53 6.91
C SER A 84 21.04 -2.19 5.74
N TRP A 85 19.72 -2.24 5.94
CA TRP A 85 18.75 -1.89 4.91
C TRP A 85 18.39 -0.42 4.91
N TYR A 86 18.62 0.31 6.00
CA TYR A 86 18.21 1.70 6.12
C TYR A 86 19.07 2.63 5.28
N SER A 87 18.49 3.77 4.92
CA SER A 87 19.24 4.85 4.28
C SER A 87 20.18 5.49 5.29
N VAL A 88 21.38 5.83 4.82
CA VAL A 88 22.44 6.44 5.63
C VAL A 88 22.74 7.82 5.07
N ASN A 89 22.81 8.83 5.93
CA ASN A 89 23.09 10.20 5.51
C ASN A 89 24.60 10.40 5.24
N LYS A 90 24.99 11.63 4.83
CA LYS A 90 26.40 11.98 4.56
C LYS A 90 27.35 11.78 5.76
N ASN A 91 26.84 11.92 6.99
CA ASN A 91 27.63 11.78 8.22
C ASN A 91 27.78 10.32 8.66
N GLY A 92 27.10 9.38 7.99
CA GLY A 92 27.06 7.98 8.38
C GLY A 92 25.91 7.64 9.33
N ASP A 93 24.98 8.57 9.57
CA ASP A 93 23.85 8.33 10.47
C ASP A 93 22.75 7.54 9.78
N ASP A 94 22.24 6.53 10.48
CA ASP A 94 21.22 5.60 10.01
C ASP A 94 19.79 6.13 10.23
N CYS A 95 18.94 6.02 9.20
CA CYS A 95 17.58 6.56 9.23
C CYS A 95 16.65 5.90 10.27
N SER A 96 16.98 4.73 10.84
CA SER A 96 16.17 4.14 11.91
C SER A 96 16.31 4.88 13.24
N GLU A 97 17.45 5.55 13.45
CA GLU A 97 17.80 6.32 14.65
C GLU A 97 17.70 7.82 14.39
N TYR A 98 18.24 8.26 13.25
CA TYR A 98 18.27 9.67 12.83
C TYR A 98 17.23 9.90 11.74
N ARG A 99 16.00 10.16 12.19
CA ARG A 99 14.82 10.23 11.32
C ARG A 99 14.73 11.59 10.61
N PRO A 100 14.49 11.61 9.29
CA PRO A 100 14.34 12.86 8.56
C PRO A 100 12.95 13.46 8.77
N TYR A 101 12.87 14.76 9.03
CA TYR A 101 11.65 15.59 9.17
C TYR A 101 10.69 15.25 10.31
N VAL A 102 10.18 14.02 10.35
CA VAL A 102 9.13 13.59 11.28
C VAL A 102 9.45 12.24 11.88
N ASP A 103 9.01 12.04 13.11
CA ASP A 103 9.43 10.88 13.92
C ASP A 103 8.99 9.53 13.37
N TYR A 104 8.06 9.45 12.43
CA TYR A 104 7.66 8.17 11.84
C TYR A 104 8.40 7.87 10.53
N TYR A 105 9.28 8.73 10.03
CA TYR A 105 10.02 8.45 8.80
C TYR A 105 11.17 7.47 9.08
N GLN A 106 11.04 6.30 8.47
CA GLN A 106 11.99 5.19 8.58
C GLN A 106 12.22 4.62 7.18
N TRP A 107 13.20 5.22 6.50
CA TRP A 107 13.46 4.96 5.09
C TRP A 107 14.46 3.84 4.89
N ILE A 108 14.04 2.78 4.21
CA ILE A 108 14.95 1.78 3.66
C ILE A 108 15.56 2.25 2.35
N SER A 109 16.80 1.86 2.11
CA SER A 109 17.58 2.25 0.96
C SER A 109 17.22 1.39 -0.25
N PRO A 110 16.86 1.97 -1.41
CA PRO A 110 16.70 1.22 -2.65
C PRO A 110 18.02 0.63 -3.15
N PHE A 111 19.17 1.05 -2.60
CA PHE A 111 20.48 0.48 -2.91
C PHE A 111 20.79 -0.80 -2.13
N SER A 112 20.09 -1.06 -1.01
CA SER A 112 20.19 -2.34 -0.30
C SER A 112 19.47 -3.46 -1.05
N GLN A 113 20.20 -4.52 -1.39
CA GLN A 113 19.61 -5.69 -2.06
C GLN A 113 18.52 -6.35 -1.22
N GLY A 114 18.77 -6.57 0.07
CA GLY A 114 17.80 -7.18 0.98
C GLY A 114 16.53 -6.34 1.12
N ALA A 115 16.68 -5.01 1.17
CA ALA A 115 15.53 -4.09 1.18
C ALA A 115 14.68 -4.22 -0.10
N ARG A 116 15.32 -4.24 -1.28
CA ARG A 116 14.63 -4.41 -2.56
C ARG A 116 13.90 -5.75 -2.64
N GLU A 117 14.55 -6.83 -2.24
CA GLU A 117 13.97 -8.19 -2.26
C GLU A 117 12.78 -8.30 -1.30
N TYR A 118 12.89 -7.69 -0.12
CA TYR A 118 11.80 -7.63 0.85
C TYR A 118 10.56 -6.91 0.31
N VAL A 119 10.75 -5.71 -0.25
CA VAL A 119 9.66 -4.92 -0.85
C VAL A 119 9.01 -5.68 -2.02
N LYS A 120 9.82 -6.24 -2.94
CA LYS A 120 9.31 -7.04 -4.06
C LYS A 120 8.51 -8.23 -3.56
N THR A 121 9.01 -8.95 -2.56
CA THR A 121 8.31 -10.11 -1.97
C THR A 121 6.95 -9.72 -1.41
N ASN A 122 6.85 -8.60 -0.69
CA ASN A 122 5.59 -8.12 -0.14
C ASN A 122 4.60 -7.75 -1.26
N ILE A 123 5.06 -7.02 -2.28
CA ILE A 123 4.23 -6.67 -3.45
C ILE A 123 3.75 -7.93 -4.17
N SER A 124 4.64 -8.89 -4.43
CA SER A 124 4.29 -10.16 -5.08
C SER A 124 3.24 -10.94 -4.28
N LYS A 125 3.37 -11.04 -2.95
CA LYS A 125 2.38 -11.71 -2.11
C LYS A 125 0.99 -11.10 -2.21
N ILE A 126 0.90 -9.78 -2.28
CA ILE A 126 -0.37 -9.07 -2.46
C ILE A 126 -0.89 -9.29 -3.88
N ALA A 127 -0.05 -9.13 -4.90
CA ALA A 127 -0.41 -9.29 -6.30
C ALA A 127 -0.87 -10.73 -6.65
N SER A 128 -0.43 -11.73 -5.89
CA SER A 128 -0.88 -13.13 -6.03
C SER A 128 -2.22 -13.43 -5.36
N ILE A 129 -2.89 -12.46 -4.73
CA ILE A 129 -4.23 -12.67 -4.16
C ILE A 129 -5.24 -12.77 -5.31
N GLU A 130 -5.92 -13.90 -5.42
CA GLU A 130 -6.99 -14.06 -6.40
C GLU A 130 -8.11 -13.05 -6.16
N GLY A 131 -8.45 -12.27 -7.20
CA GLY A 131 -9.48 -11.23 -7.15
C GLY A 131 -9.03 -9.87 -6.62
N ILE A 132 -7.75 -9.68 -6.30
CA ILE A 132 -7.21 -8.33 -6.07
C ILE A 132 -7.20 -7.55 -7.39
N ALA A 133 -7.66 -6.30 -7.37
CA ALA A 133 -7.76 -5.49 -8.59
C ALA A 133 -6.40 -4.91 -9.00
N SER A 134 -5.62 -4.40 -8.05
CA SER A 134 -4.23 -4.00 -8.28
C SER A 134 -3.45 -3.85 -6.96
N VAL A 135 -2.16 -3.54 -7.07
CA VAL A 135 -1.31 -3.12 -5.94
C VAL A 135 -0.88 -1.68 -6.16
N HIS A 136 -1.25 -0.79 -5.24
CA HIS A 136 -0.88 0.62 -5.25
C HIS A 136 0.37 0.84 -4.38
N LEU A 137 1.41 1.39 -5.01
CA LEU A 137 2.71 1.60 -4.38
C LEU A 137 2.86 3.06 -3.98
N ASP A 138 3.01 3.31 -2.68
CA ASP A 138 3.24 4.64 -2.14
C ASP A 138 4.68 4.76 -1.63
N TYR A 139 5.18 5.99 -1.48
CA TYR A 139 6.56 6.29 -1.08
C TYR A 139 7.63 5.59 -1.96
N VAL A 140 7.37 5.46 -3.27
CA VAL A 140 8.34 4.92 -4.26
C VAL A 140 9.37 5.99 -4.63
N ARG A 141 10.08 6.50 -3.62
CA ARG A 141 11.02 7.61 -3.73
C ARG A 141 12.12 7.46 -2.70
N TYR A 142 13.21 8.19 -2.88
CA TYR A 142 14.25 8.28 -1.87
C TYR A 142 13.82 9.26 -0.76
N CYS A 143 14.46 9.17 0.42
CA CYS A 143 14.26 10.15 1.47
C CYS A 143 14.69 11.54 0.95
N ASP A 144 13.86 12.56 1.21
CA ASP A 144 14.18 13.90 0.76
C ASP A 144 15.38 14.43 1.56
N LEU A 145 16.37 15.01 0.91
CA LEU A 145 17.54 15.59 1.59
C LEU A 145 17.25 16.99 2.15
N TYR A 146 16.42 17.76 1.45
CA TYR A 146 15.88 19.04 1.88
C TYR A 146 14.48 19.20 1.23
N LEU A 147 13.45 19.45 2.03
CA LEU A 147 12.16 19.97 1.55
C LEU A 147 12.03 21.44 2.03
N PRO A 148 11.54 22.35 1.17
CA PRO A 148 11.46 23.79 1.46
C PRO A 148 10.55 24.15 2.63
#